data_AF-A0A3D1LC35-F1
#
_entry.id   AF-A0A3D1LC35-F1
#
_cell.length_a   1.000
_cell.length_b   1.000
_cell.length_c   1.000
_cell.angle_alpha   90.00
_cell.angle_beta   90.00
_cell.angle_gamma   90.00
#
_symmetry.space_group_name_H-M   'P 1'
#
loop_
_entity.id
_entity.type
_entity.pdbx_description
1 polymer ?
#
loop_
_entity_poly.entity_id
_entity_poly.type
_entity_poly.pdbx_seq_one_letter_code
_entity_poly.pdbx_strand_id
1 'polypeptide(L)' 'MPIEHDALEQDGSPVLFSYLCDLPRLHRFRCALTLRNQTGSILCFDYQAEALREAFGAQVNITSIDFAAYERMMLHQ' A
#
# COMPACT_ATOMS: atom_id res chain seq x y z
N MET A 1 19.42 -2.04 5.77
CA MET A 1 18.26 -2.92 5.48
C MET A 1 17.52 -2.41 4.25
N PRO A 2 17.05 -3.29 3.36
CA PRO A 2 16.15 -2.89 2.27
C PRO A 2 14.78 -2.44 2.83
N ILE A 3 14.08 -1.59 2.07
CA ILE A 3 12.68 -1.24 2.36
C ILE A 3 11.86 -2.51 2.11
N GLU A 4 11.02 -2.92 3.06
CA GLU A 4 10.06 -4.02 2.88
C GLU A 4 8.99 -3.60 1.85
N HIS A 5 8.80 -4.36 0.77
CA HIS A 5 7.83 -4.06 -0.29
C HIS A 5 7.38 -5.35 -0.98
N ASP A 6 6.21 -5.32 -1.62
CA ASP A 6 5.63 -6.46 -2.35
C ASP A 6 5.92 -6.38 -3.86
N ALA A 7 6.08 -5.17 -4.39
CA ALA A 7 6.40 -4.93 -5.78
C ALA A 7 7.18 -3.62 -5.97
N LEU A 8 7.63 -3.39 -7.19
CA LEU A 8 8.24 -2.14 -7.63
C LEU A 8 7.41 -1.58 -8.77
N GLU A 9 7.23 -0.26 -8.79
CA GLU A 9 6.76 0.47 -9.96
C GLU A 9 7.82 0.42 -11.09
N GLN A 10 7.44 0.85 -12.29
CA GLN A 10 8.38 0.89 -13.43
C GLN A 10 9.59 1.79 -13.20
N ASP A 11 9.45 2.84 -12.38
CA ASP A 11 10.54 3.75 -12.01
C ASP A 11 11.39 3.24 -10.83
N GLY A 12 11.07 2.05 -10.29
CA GLY A 12 11.74 1.44 -9.15
C GLY A 12 11.24 1.90 -7.79
N SER A 13 10.18 2.72 -7.72
CA SER A 13 9.54 3.09 -6.46
C SER A 13 8.87 1.88 -5.81
N PRO A 14 8.99 1.67 -4.49
CA PRO A 14 8.42 0.50 -3.85
C PRO A 14 6.91 0.60 -3.68
N VAL A 15 6.24 -0.55 -3.82
CA VAL A 15 4.81 -0.73 -3.62
C VAL A 15 4.58 -1.72 -2.49
N LEU A 16 3.74 -1.35 -1.53
CA LEU A 16 3.29 -2.24 -0.45
C LEU A 16 1.81 -2.59 -0.65
N PHE A 17 1.49 -3.88 -0.65
CA PHE A 17 0.11 -4.34 -0.67
C PHE A 17 -0.41 -4.54 0.77
N SER A 18 -1.50 -3.85 1.08
CA SER A 18 -2.15 -3.84 2.38
C SER A 18 -3.41 -4.71 2.38
N TYR A 19 -3.26 -6.03 2.30
CA TYR A 19 -4.43 -6.93 2.33
C TYR A 19 -5.19 -6.86 3.67
N LEU A 20 -4.47 -7.06 4.80
CA LEU A 20 -5.06 -7.09 6.15
C LEU A 20 -4.96 -5.77 6.94
N CYS A 21 -4.52 -4.67 6.31
CA CYS A 21 -4.22 -3.42 7.03
C CYS A 21 -3.25 -3.62 8.22
N ASP A 22 -2.13 -4.31 7.98
CA ASP A 22 -1.07 -4.50 8.98
C ASP A 22 -0.39 -3.16 9.30
N LEU A 23 -0.89 -2.48 10.34
CA LEU A 23 -0.41 -1.15 10.74
C LEU A 23 1.09 -1.14 11.09
N PRO A 24 1.66 -2.10 11.83
CA PRO A 24 3.11 -2.18 12.01
C PRO A 24 3.89 -2.21 10.70
N ARG A 25 3.46 -3.01 9.71
CA ARG A 25 4.11 -3.11 8.39
C ARG A 25 4.02 -1.79 7.62
N LEU A 26 2.83 -1.20 7.57
CA LEU A 26 2.57 0.10 6.94
C LEU A 26 3.43 1.22 7.57
N HIS A 27 3.55 1.21 8.90
CA HIS A 27 4.36 2.19 9.62
C HIS A 27 5.85 2.04 9.30
N ARG A 28 6.39 0.82 9.31
CA ARG A 28 7.80 0.56 8.93
C ARG A 28 8.08 1.01 7.50
N PHE A 29 7.16 0.72 6.58
CA PHE A 29 7.26 1.14 5.20
C PHE A 29 7.34 2.67 5.07
N ARG A 30 6.38 3.38 5.67
CA ARG A 30 6.40 4.86 5.69
C ARG A 30 7.71 5.39 6.27
N CYS A 31 8.13 4.91 7.44
CA CYS A 31 9.35 5.37 8.08
C CYS A 31 10.58 5.14 7.20
N ALA A 32 10.67 4.00 6.52
CA ALA A 32 11.79 3.70 5.63
C ALA A 32 11.83 4.65 4.41
N LEU A 33 10.66 5.00 3.85
CA LEU A 33 10.53 6.02 2.81
C LEU A 33 10.97 7.40 3.32
N THR A 34 10.51 7.81 4.51
CA THR A 34 10.91 9.07 5.15
C THR A 34 12.42 9.16 5.32
N LEU A 35 13.03 8.14 5.93
CA LEU A 35 14.46 8.11 6.24
C LEU A 35 15.34 8.16 5.00
N ARG A 36 14.82 7.71 3.86
CA ARG A 36 15.53 7.70 2.57
C ARG A 36 15.18 8.85 1.66
N ASN A 37 14.28 9.74 2.09
CA ASN A 37 13.73 10.82 1.28
C ASN A 37 13.19 10.30 -0.07
N GLN A 38 12.49 9.16 -0.03
CA GLN A 38 11.89 8.48 -1.18
C GLN A 38 10.37 8.48 -1.04
N THR A 39 9.69 8.34 -2.18
CA THR A 39 8.24 8.12 -2.26
C THR A 39 7.94 6.64 -2.53
N GLY A 40 6.71 6.22 -2.29
CA GLY A 40 6.22 4.89 -2.61
C GLY A 40 4.71 4.83 -2.69
N SER A 41 4.18 3.67 -3.04
CA SER A 41 2.75 3.45 -3.19
C SER A 41 2.25 2.40 -2.19
N ILE A 42 1.02 2.57 -1.71
CA ILE A 42 0.28 1.53 -1.00
C ILE A 42 -0.90 1.14 -1.88
N LEU A 43 -0.95 -0.14 -2.23
CA LEU A 43 -2.11 -0.77 -2.85
C LEU A 43 -2.97 -1.38 -1.75
N CYS A 44 -4.24 -1.02 -1.69
CA CYS A 44 -5.17 -1.48 -0.65
C CYS A 44 -6.54 -1.80 -1.27
N PHE A 45 -7.50 -2.21 -0.44
CA PHE A 45 -8.89 -2.25 -0.86
C PHE A 45 -9.59 -0.92 -0.63
N ASP A 46 -10.60 -0.64 -1.44
CA ASP A 46 -11.43 0.58 -1.38
C ASP A 46 -11.94 0.94 0.02
N TYR A 47 -12.43 -0.04 0.79
CA TYR A 47 -12.91 0.17 2.15
C TYR A 47 -11.82 0.61 3.15
N GLN A 48 -10.54 0.44 2.83
CA GLN A 48 -9.41 0.87 3.66
C GLN A 48 -8.84 2.23 3.23
N ALA A 49 -9.14 2.66 2.00
CA ALA A 49 -8.39 3.70 1.31
C ALA A 49 -8.49 5.08 2.00
N GLU A 50 -9.66 5.44 2.54
CA GLU A 50 -9.85 6.70 3.25
C GLU A 50 -9.03 6.75 4.55
N ALA A 51 -9.15 5.73 5.40
CA ALA A 51 -8.37 5.63 6.63
C ALA A 51 -6.86 5.64 6.39
N LEU A 52 -6.39 4.98 5.33
CA LEU A 52 -4.97 4.98 4.96
C LEU A 52 -4.51 6.33 4.42
N ARG A 53 -5.36 7.08 3.69
CA ARG A 53 -5.03 8.43 3.24
C ARG A 53 -4.90 9.39 4.43
N GLU A 54 -5.77 9.30 5.42
CA GLU A 54 -5.68 10.11 6.63
C GLU A 54 -4.40 9.81 7.44
N ALA A 55 -4.06 8.53 7.59
CA ALA A 55 -2.92 8.12 8.41
C ALA A 55 -1.55 8.24 7.72
N PHE A 56 -1.50 8.07 6.39
CA PHE A 56 -0.24 7.93 5.63
C PHE A 56 -0.13 8.83 4.39
N GLY A 57 -1.23 9.43 3.90
CA GLY A 57 -1.31 10.02 2.56
C GLY A 57 -0.38 11.20 2.26
N ALA A 58 0.26 11.80 3.26
CA ALA A 58 1.26 12.86 3.05
C ALA A 58 2.55 12.35 2.37
N GLN A 59 2.83 11.03 2.41
CA GLN A 59 4.13 10.48 2.05
C GLN A 59 4.08 9.30 1.07
N VAL A 60 2.90 8.77 0.82
CA VAL A 60 2.67 7.61 -0.05
C VAL A 60 1.46 7.86 -0.93
N ASN A 61 1.53 7.36 -2.16
CA ASN A 61 0.38 7.32 -3.05
C ASN A 61 -0.53 6.16 -2.60
N ILE A 62 -1.83 6.42 -2.46
CA ILE A 62 -2.82 5.38 -2.10
C ILE A 62 -3.65 5.02 -3.32
N THR A 63 -3.47 3.79 -3.81
CA THR A 63 -4.27 3.19 -4.87
C THR A 63 -5.14 2.09 -4.26
N SER A 64 -6.38 1.98 -4.73
CA SER A 64 -7.35 1.02 -4.20
C SER A 64 -7.88 0.08 -5.28
N ILE A 65 -8.10 -1.17 -4.90
CA ILE A 65 -8.84 -2.18 -5.66
C ILE A 65 -10.26 -2.24 -5.10
N ASP A 66 -11.27 -2.34 -5.98
CA ASP A 66 -12.65 -2.64 -5.59
C ASP A 66 -12.70 -4.05 -4.98
N PHE A 67 -12.94 -4.13 -3.67
CA PHE A 67 -12.96 -5.41 -2.97
C PHE A 67 -14.11 -6.30 -3.44
N ALA A 68 -15.28 -5.72 -3.70
CA ALA A 68 -16.44 -6.48 -4.16
C ALA A 68 -16.21 -7.06 -5.57
N ALA A 69 -15.53 -6.33 -6.45
CA ALA A 69 -15.11 -6.86 -7.76
C ALA A 69 -14.09 -7.99 -7.61
N TYR A 70 -13.13 -7.84 -6.70
CA TYR A 70 -12.15 -8.87 -6.39
C TYR A 70 -12.80 -10.16 -5.86
N GLU A 71 -13.71 -10.06 -4.89
CA GLU A 71 -14.44 -11.21 -4.34
C GLU A 71 -15.25 -11.94 -5.42
N ARG A 72 -15.95 -11.19 -6.28
CA ARG A 72 -16.69 -11.79 -7.41
C ARG A 72 -15.77 -12.58 -8.32
N MET A 73 -14.57 -12.09 -8.63
CA MET A 73 -13.61 -12.79 -9.48
C MET A 73 -13.10 -14.10 -8.83
N MET A 74 -12.92 -14.11 -7.51
CA MET A 74 -12.40 -15.28 -6.79
C MET A 74 -13.46 -16.37 -6.56
N LEU A 75 -14.75 -16.01 -6.48
CA LEU A 75 -15.85 -16.97 -6.30
C LEU A 75 -16.27 -17.71 -7.59
N HIS A 76 -15.78 -17.29 -8.76
CA HIS A 76 -16.05 -17.95 -10.05
C HIS A 76 -14.90 -18.84 -10.52
N GLN A 77 -14.00 -19.24 -9.62
CA GLN A 77 -12.93 -20.22 -9.88
C GLN A 77 -13.31 -21.63 -9.42
#